data_AF-A0A7Z9VG62-F1
#
_entry.id   AF-A0A7Z9VG62-F1
#
_cell.length_a   1.000
_cell.length_b   1.000
_cell.length_c   1.000
_cell.angle_alpha   90.00
_cell.angle_beta   90.00
_cell.angle_gamma   90.00
#
_symmetry.space_group_name_H-M   'P 1'
#
loop_
_entity.id
_entity.type
_entity.pdbx_description
1 polymer ?
#
loop_
_entity_poly.entity_id
_entity_poly.type
_entity_poly.pdbx_seq_one_letter_code
_entity_poly.pdbx_strand_id
1 'polypeptide(L)'
;MPQIFWNLRASAHPGFKKAHRPFHPAILFTLHAQRRPPGPGLRSEKINLILYYLPVDKIPKRLSRYFDNNPAKVKKMIEVSTCFAKFGTKKNEIRWAIAVFPSHHPKDYMRACVVEEMTQVLGLPNDSNAVKPSIFNDQSHYFELTPHDRLMVKMLYDPRITVGMPRGQAIRSATAFLNELRRR
;
A
#
# COMPACT_ATOMS: atom_id res chain seq x y z
N MET A 1 -16.76 -5.13 3.00
CA MET A 1 -15.62 -4.69 2.16
C MET A 1 -14.55 -5.78 2.16
N PRO A 2 -14.17 -6.36 1.01
CA PRO A 2 -13.15 -7.40 0.95
C PRO A 2 -11.76 -6.82 1.28
N GLN A 3 -11.01 -7.49 2.14
CA GLN A 3 -9.61 -7.19 2.47
C GLN A 3 -8.73 -7.97 1.47
N ILE A 4 -7.76 -7.31 0.84
CA ILE A 4 -7.14 -7.75 -0.42
C ILE A 4 -5.62 -7.83 -0.21
N PHE A 5 -5.00 -8.94 -0.61
CA PHE A 5 -3.63 -9.29 -0.28
C PHE A 5 -2.74 -9.33 -1.54
N TRP A 6 -1.49 -8.90 -1.44
CA TRP A 6 -0.51 -8.89 -2.54
C TRP A 6 -0.07 -10.28 -3.01
N ASN A 7 0.43 -10.37 -4.24
CA ASN A 7 1.18 -11.53 -4.75
C ASN A 7 2.69 -11.35 -4.57
N LEU A 8 3.21 -11.77 -3.43
CA LEU A 8 4.64 -12.07 -3.29
C LEU A 8 4.83 -13.58 -3.52
N ARG A 9 4.72 -14.04 -4.77
CA ARG A 9 5.22 -15.38 -5.14
C ARG A 9 6.73 -15.32 -5.27
N ALA A 10 7.43 -15.82 -4.26
CA ALA A 10 8.82 -16.23 -4.39
C ALA A 10 8.91 -17.40 -5.37
N SER A 11 9.60 -17.20 -6.50
CA SER A 11 9.98 -18.31 -7.39
C SER A 11 11.50 -18.47 -7.29
N ALA A 12 11.93 -19.65 -6.87
CA ALA A 12 13.34 -19.97 -6.72
C ALA A 12 14.01 -20.04 -8.11
N HIS A 13 15.11 -19.30 -8.29
CA HIS A 13 16.10 -19.60 -9.31
C HIS A 13 17.23 -20.42 -8.67
N PRO A 14 17.66 -21.55 -9.28
CA PRO A 14 18.70 -22.38 -8.71
C PRO A 14 20.05 -21.71 -8.96
N GLY A 15 20.63 -21.07 -7.94
CA GLY A 15 21.96 -20.50 -8.12
C GLY A 15 22.58 -19.65 -7.01
N PHE A 16 21.91 -19.35 -5.90
CA PHE A 16 22.50 -18.49 -4.87
C PHE A 16 22.61 -19.17 -3.51
N LYS A 17 23.85 -19.45 -3.10
CA LYS A 17 24.21 -20.03 -1.82
C LYS A 17 23.97 -19.04 -0.67
N LYS A 18 23.35 -19.56 0.39
CA LYS A 18 23.06 -19.08 1.75
C LYS A 18 23.81 -17.83 2.26
N ALA A 19 23.05 -16.82 2.67
CA ALA A 19 23.18 -16.17 3.99
C ALA A 19 21.82 -15.56 4.40
N HIS A 20 21.52 -15.62 5.71
CA HIS A 20 20.18 -15.56 6.32
C HIS A 20 19.38 -14.24 6.18
N ARG A 21 18.05 -14.45 5.99
CA ARG A 21 16.86 -13.55 6.12
C ARG A 21 16.26 -13.06 4.78
N PRO A 22 14.97 -13.34 4.48
CA PRO A 22 14.34 -12.93 3.23
C PRO A 22 13.90 -11.48 3.34
N PHE A 23 14.68 -10.55 2.80
CA PHE A 23 14.16 -9.22 2.48
C PHE A 23 13.64 -9.23 1.05
N HIS A 24 12.34 -9.02 0.88
CA HIS A 24 11.71 -8.83 -0.44
C HIS A 24 12.08 -7.45 -0.98
N PRO A 25 12.68 -7.32 -2.17
CA PRO A 25 13.04 -6.02 -2.72
C PRO A 25 11.80 -5.33 -3.29
N ALA A 26 11.24 -4.35 -2.58
CA ALA A 26 10.40 -3.33 -3.20
C ALA A 26 11.33 -2.35 -3.90
N ILE A 27 11.29 -2.28 -5.23
CA ILE A 27 12.10 -1.31 -5.97
C ILE A 27 11.33 0.00 -6.07
N LEU A 28 11.74 0.98 -5.27
CA LEU A 28 11.17 2.32 -5.22
C LEU A 28 11.74 3.16 -6.36
N PHE A 29 10.89 3.64 -7.27
CA PHE A 29 11.29 4.56 -8.33
C PHE A 29 10.70 5.93 -8.11
N THR A 30 11.56 6.93 -7.91
CA THR A 30 11.15 8.34 -7.90
C THR A 30 11.23 8.88 -9.33
N LEU A 31 10.12 8.83 -10.06
CA LEU A 31 9.96 9.62 -11.28
C LEU A 31 9.58 11.03 -10.88
N HIS A 32 10.60 11.90 -10.75
CA HIS A 32 10.38 13.34 -10.72
C HIS A 32 9.59 13.71 -11.98
N ALA A 33 8.61 14.62 -11.89
CA ALA A 33 7.53 14.88 -12.86
C ALA A 33 7.96 15.26 -14.31
N GLN A 34 9.24 15.12 -14.66
CA GLN A 34 9.79 15.24 -15.99
C GLN A 34 9.93 13.84 -16.61
N ARG A 35 9.66 13.75 -17.92
CA ARG A 35 9.60 12.56 -18.78
C ARG A 35 10.91 11.75 -18.87
N ARG A 36 11.58 11.43 -17.77
CA ARG A 36 12.78 10.60 -17.79
C ARG A 36 12.37 9.14 -17.92
N PRO A 37 12.96 8.39 -18.87
CA PRO A 37 12.78 6.95 -18.89
C PRO A 37 13.29 6.35 -17.57
N PRO A 38 12.77 5.18 -17.15
CA PRO A 38 13.34 4.47 -16.02
C PRO A 38 14.86 4.29 -16.21
N GLY A 39 15.64 4.42 -15.13
CA GLY A 39 17.11 4.38 -15.19
C GLY A 39 17.67 3.10 -15.83
N PRO A 40 18.94 3.12 -16.29
CA PRO A 40 19.57 1.95 -16.90
C PRO A 40 19.53 0.75 -15.94
N GLY A 41 19.04 -0.41 -16.40
CA GLY A 41 18.93 -1.63 -15.61
C GLY A 41 17.51 -1.99 -15.13
N LEU A 42 16.52 -1.10 -15.27
CA LEU A 42 15.13 -1.53 -15.21
C LEU A 42 14.78 -2.31 -16.48
N ARG A 43 14.65 -3.62 -16.35
CA ARG A 43 13.85 -4.39 -17.31
C ARG A 43 12.40 -3.91 -17.17
N SER A 44 11.68 -3.80 -18.28
CA SER A 44 10.25 -3.49 -18.33
C SER A 44 9.38 -4.60 -17.74
N GLU A 45 9.77 -5.15 -16.58
CA GLU A 45 8.88 -5.97 -15.78
C GLU A 45 7.68 -5.14 -15.34
N LYS A 46 6.56 -5.81 -15.09
CA LYS A 46 5.25 -5.18 -14.83
C LYS A 46 5.30 -4.34 -13.56
N ILE A 47 5.64 -3.06 -13.70
CA ILE A 47 5.48 -2.07 -12.63
C ILE A 47 4.01 -2.08 -12.21
N ASN A 48 3.77 -2.46 -10.96
CA ASN A 48 2.43 -2.60 -10.40
C ASN A 48 2.20 -1.72 -9.17
N LEU A 49 3.16 -0.90 -8.76
CA LEU A 49 2.97 0.16 -7.78
C LEU A 49 3.61 1.44 -8.30
N ILE A 50 2.87 2.55 -8.27
CA ILE A 50 3.38 3.86 -8.69
C ILE A 50 3.06 4.89 -7.61
N LEU A 51 4.08 5.60 -7.16
CA LEU A 51 3.92 6.72 -6.23
C LEU A 51 3.94 8.01 -7.04
N TYR A 52 2.93 8.86 -6.83
CA TYR A 52 2.81 10.16 -7.47
C TYR A 52 3.02 11.26 -6.44
N TYR A 53 4.12 11.99 -6.56
CA TYR A 53 4.32 13.25 -5.85
C TYR A 53 4.16 14.39 -6.86
N LEU A 54 3.04 15.12 -6.81
CA LEU A 54 2.63 16.05 -7.87
C LEU A 54 2.03 17.34 -7.30
N PRO A 55 2.21 18.48 -8.00
CA PRO A 55 1.40 19.68 -7.77
C PRO A 55 -0.09 19.40 -8.02
N VAL A 56 -0.96 20.00 -7.19
CA VAL A 56 -2.42 19.77 -7.20
C VAL A 56 -3.05 19.94 -8.58
N ASP A 57 -2.63 20.97 -9.32
CA ASP A 57 -3.15 21.28 -10.66
C ASP A 57 -2.82 20.20 -11.71
N LYS A 58 -1.76 19.40 -11.49
CA LYS A 58 -1.34 18.33 -12.41
C LYS A 58 -2.02 16.99 -12.12
N ILE A 59 -2.55 16.79 -10.92
CA ILE A 59 -3.10 15.50 -10.48
C ILE A 59 -4.30 15.05 -11.34
N PRO A 60 -5.34 15.86 -11.61
CA PRO A 60 -6.51 15.42 -12.38
C PRO A 60 -6.15 14.95 -13.78
N LYS A 61 -5.28 15.69 -14.48
CA LYS A 61 -4.82 15.34 -15.83
C LYS A 61 -4.00 14.05 -15.86
N ARG A 62 -3.18 13.82 -14.82
CA ARG A 62 -2.29 12.66 -14.78
C ARG A 62 -3.00 11.39 -14.34
N LEU A 63 -3.99 11.50 -13.44
CA LEU A 63 -4.56 10.35 -12.75
C LEU A 63 -5.96 9.96 -13.19
N SER A 64 -6.66 10.77 -13.99
CA SER A 64 -8.01 10.44 -14.47
C SER A 64 -8.12 9.02 -15.05
N ARG A 65 -7.08 8.51 -15.71
CA ARG A 65 -7.00 7.12 -16.22
C ARG A 65 -7.25 6.03 -15.18
N TYR A 66 -6.96 6.31 -13.91
CA TYR A 66 -7.20 5.39 -12.81
C TYR A 66 -8.59 5.58 -12.19
N PHE A 67 -9.29 6.68 -12.48
CA PHE A 67 -10.58 7.06 -11.90
C PHE A 67 -11.63 7.26 -13.00
N ASP A 68 -11.90 6.19 -13.75
CA ASP A 68 -12.96 6.13 -14.76
C ASP A 68 -12.80 7.17 -15.88
N ASN A 69 -11.56 7.57 -16.17
CA ASN A 69 -11.20 8.67 -17.07
C ASN A 69 -11.89 10.01 -16.71
N ASN A 70 -12.25 10.22 -15.44
CA ASN A 70 -13.02 11.37 -14.97
C ASN A 70 -12.15 12.35 -14.17
N PRO A 71 -11.68 13.45 -14.77
CA PRO A 71 -10.86 14.44 -14.06
C PRO A 71 -11.63 15.19 -12.95
N ALA A 72 -12.94 15.39 -13.08
CA ALA A 72 -13.75 16.04 -12.05
C ALA A 72 -13.84 15.19 -10.77
N LYS A 73 -13.92 13.87 -10.91
CA LYS A 73 -13.86 12.92 -9.80
C LYS A 73 -12.53 13.00 -9.05
N VAL A 74 -11.42 13.07 -9.80
CA VAL A 74 -10.08 13.25 -9.21
C VAL A 74 -9.98 14.59 -8.50
N LYS A 75 -10.50 15.66 -9.10
CA LYS A 75 -10.53 17.00 -8.48
C LYS A 75 -11.27 16.97 -7.14
N LYS A 76 -12.48 16.42 -7.11
CA LYS A 76 -13.28 16.29 -5.89
C LYS A 76 -12.54 15.49 -4.81
N MET A 77 -11.78 14.46 -5.19
CA MET A 77 -11.01 13.67 -4.24
C MET A 77 -9.85 14.45 -3.62
N ILE A 78 -9.16 15.29 -4.40
CA ILE A 78 -8.12 16.19 -3.87
C ILE A 78 -8.72 17.26 -2.94
N GLU A 79 -9.94 17.72 -3.21
CA GLU A 79 -10.63 18.70 -2.37
C GLU A 79 -11.02 18.16 -0.98
N VAL A 80 -11.21 16.85 -0.85
CA VAL A 80 -11.69 16.21 0.40
C VAL A 80 -10.66 15.32 1.08
N SER A 81 -9.46 15.16 0.52
CA SER A 81 -8.45 14.22 1.04
C SER A 81 -7.04 14.82 0.98
N THR A 82 -6.28 14.63 2.05
CA THR A 82 -4.88 15.07 2.17
C THR A 82 -3.98 14.31 1.19
N CYS A 83 -4.13 13.00 1.15
CA CYS A 83 -3.51 12.05 0.23
C CYS A 83 -4.57 11.00 -0.15
N PHE A 84 -4.29 10.19 -1.17
CA PHE A 84 -5.16 9.05 -1.47
C PHE A 84 -4.41 7.96 -2.24
N ALA A 85 -4.83 6.72 -2.03
CA ALA A 85 -4.44 5.58 -2.84
C ALA A 85 -5.60 5.01 -3.66
N LYS A 86 -5.23 4.28 -4.72
CA LYS A 86 -6.15 3.40 -5.43
C LYS A 86 -5.43 2.16 -5.89
N PHE A 87 -6.09 1.03 -5.79
CA PHE A 87 -5.56 -0.23 -6.28
C PHE A 87 -6.64 -1.03 -7.02
N GLY A 88 -6.18 -1.87 -7.94
CA GLY A 88 -7.03 -2.79 -8.69
C GLY A 88 -6.81 -4.21 -8.23
N THR A 89 -7.88 -4.99 -8.23
CA THR A 89 -7.86 -6.35 -7.69
C THR A 89 -8.38 -7.38 -8.68
N LYS A 90 -7.92 -8.62 -8.51
CA LYS A 90 -8.44 -9.79 -9.24
C LYS A 90 -8.38 -11.00 -8.32
N LYS A 91 -9.51 -11.66 -8.05
CA LYS A 91 -9.59 -12.84 -7.16
C LYS A 91 -8.94 -12.60 -5.79
N ASN A 92 -9.28 -11.50 -5.11
CA ASN A 92 -8.73 -11.07 -3.79
C ASN A 92 -7.22 -10.77 -3.78
N GLU A 93 -6.59 -10.63 -4.95
CA GLU A 93 -5.20 -10.22 -5.09
C GLU A 93 -5.10 -8.76 -5.54
N ILE A 94 -4.26 -7.95 -4.87
CA ILE A 94 -3.88 -6.62 -5.36
C ILE A 94 -2.97 -6.81 -6.58
N ARG A 95 -3.41 -6.29 -7.74
CA ARG A 95 -2.71 -6.44 -9.03
C ARG A 95 -1.94 -5.22 -9.44
N TRP A 96 -2.43 -4.06 -9.06
CA TRP A 96 -1.74 -2.80 -9.24
C TRP A 96 -2.20 -1.81 -8.17
N ALA A 97 -1.39 -0.82 -7.86
CA ALA A 97 -1.69 0.25 -6.94
C ALA A 97 -1.05 1.57 -7.37
N ILE A 98 -1.66 2.66 -6.97
CA ILE A 98 -1.11 4.00 -6.99
C ILE A 98 -1.30 4.62 -5.61
N ALA A 99 -0.34 5.44 -5.19
CA ALA A 99 -0.47 6.31 -4.03
C ALA A 99 -0.13 7.75 -4.46
N VAL A 100 -0.89 8.71 -3.97
CA VAL A 100 -0.86 10.09 -4.48
C VAL A 100 -0.66 11.05 -3.32
N PHE A 101 0.37 11.87 -3.49
CA PHE A 101 0.84 12.81 -2.50
C PHE A 101 0.88 14.22 -3.11
N PRO A 102 -0.12 15.06 -2.82
CA PRO A 102 -0.11 16.47 -3.21
C PRO A 102 1.11 17.20 -2.62
N SER A 103 1.85 17.94 -3.44
CA SER A 103 3.17 18.49 -3.07
C SER A 103 3.14 19.77 -2.22
N HIS A 104 2.07 20.04 -1.46
CA HIS A 104 1.89 21.28 -0.70
C HIS A 104 1.82 21.10 0.82
N HIS A 105 1.84 19.86 1.31
CA HIS A 105 1.71 19.58 2.74
C HIS A 105 3.03 19.77 3.49
N PRO A 106 2.99 20.12 4.80
CA PRO A 106 4.17 20.11 5.66
C PRO A 106 4.82 18.72 5.73
N LYS A 107 6.12 18.67 6.05
CA LYS A 107 6.93 17.44 6.03
C LYS A 107 6.35 16.31 6.89
N ASP A 108 5.82 16.62 8.07
CA ASP A 108 5.30 15.60 8.99
C ASP A 108 3.97 15.00 8.50
N TYR A 109 3.10 15.84 7.93
CA TYR A 109 1.87 15.38 7.25
C TYR A 109 2.18 14.52 6.04
N MET A 110 3.16 14.94 5.24
CA MET A 110 3.65 14.15 4.11
C MET A 110 4.18 12.79 4.56
N ARG A 111 4.87 12.74 5.70
CA ARG A 111 5.38 11.49 6.27
C ARG A 111 4.25 10.57 6.71
N ALA A 112 3.26 11.09 7.44
CA ALA A 112 2.07 10.33 7.82
C ALA A 112 1.35 9.75 6.60
N CYS A 113 1.08 10.58 5.61
CA CYS A 113 0.48 10.18 4.34
C CYS A 113 1.29 9.05 3.66
N VAL A 114 2.62 9.18 3.58
CA VAL A 114 3.45 8.13 2.97
C VAL A 114 3.32 6.82 3.74
N VAL A 115 3.31 6.85 5.07
CA VAL A 115 3.16 5.65 5.89
C VAL A 115 1.79 5.01 5.67
N GLU A 116 0.73 5.80 5.79
CA GLU A 116 -0.67 5.36 5.65
C GLU A 116 -0.92 4.76 4.27
N GLU A 117 -0.71 5.54 3.20
CA GLU A 117 -1.02 5.14 1.83
C GLU A 117 -0.21 3.92 1.40
N MET A 118 1.05 3.84 1.83
CA MET A 118 1.87 2.66 1.57
C MET A 118 1.29 1.42 2.26
N THR A 119 0.88 1.53 3.53
CA THR A 119 0.27 0.39 4.21
C THR A 119 -1.10 0.00 3.67
N GLN A 120 -1.91 0.97 3.21
CA GLN A 120 -3.17 0.70 2.54
C GLN A 120 -2.97 -0.08 1.25
N VAL A 121 -2.06 0.37 0.37
CA VAL A 121 -1.78 -0.33 -0.90
C VAL A 121 -1.10 -1.68 -0.70
N LEU A 122 -0.51 -1.94 0.47
CA LEU A 122 0.09 -3.23 0.81
C LEU A 122 -0.92 -4.27 1.32
N GLY A 123 -2.14 -3.86 1.68
CA GLY A 123 -3.23 -4.79 2.01
C GLY A 123 -4.01 -4.46 3.27
N LEU A 124 -3.83 -3.27 3.86
CA LEU A 124 -4.69 -2.74 4.94
C LEU A 124 -5.52 -1.53 4.45
N PRO A 125 -6.39 -1.66 3.45
CA PRO A 125 -6.98 -0.52 2.72
C PRO A 125 -8.13 0.19 3.44
N ASN A 126 -8.45 -0.17 4.68
CA ASN A 126 -9.65 0.33 5.35
C ASN A 126 -9.29 1.24 6.52
N ASP A 127 -9.88 2.43 6.53
CA ASP A 127 -9.88 3.32 7.68
C ASP A 127 -11.14 3.14 8.54
N SER A 128 -11.02 3.42 9.83
CA SER A 128 -12.13 3.35 10.77
C SER A 128 -11.87 4.09 12.08
N ASN A 129 -12.84 4.92 12.47
CA ASN A 129 -12.85 5.60 13.78
C ASN A 129 -12.85 4.65 14.98
N ALA A 130 -13.23 3.37 14.79
CA ALA A 130 -13.28 2.37 15.84
C ALA A 130 -11.91 1.74 16.14
N VAL A 131 -10.95 1.84 15.21
CA VAL A 131 -9.62 1.22 15.38
C VAL A 131 -8.74 2.20 16.17
N LYS A 132 -8.44 1.87 17.43
CA LYS A 132 -7.63 2.70 18.32
C LYS A 132 -6.66 1.81 19.12
N PRO A 133 -5.40 2.22 19.29
CA PRO A 133 -4.68 3.29 18.58
C PRO A 133 -4.33 2.85 17.15
N SER A 134 -4.43 3.72 16.13
CA SER A 134 -4.07 3.35 14.75
C SER A 134 -3.91 4.58 13.87
N ILE A 135 -2.99 4.52 12.90
CA ILE A 135 -2.89 5.51 11.81
C ILE A 135 -4.09 5.43 10.85
N PHE A 136 -4.78 4.28 10.76
CA PHE A 136 -5.99 4.08 9.95
C PHE A 136 -7.25 4.65 10.61
N ASN A 137 -7.09 5.59 11.54
CA ASN A 137 -8.19 6.26 12.21
C ASN A 137 -8.17 7.72 11.81
N ASP A 138 -9.21 8.16 11.09
CA ASP A 138 -9.37 9.51 10.55
C ASP A 138 -9.33 10.61 11.63
N GLN A 139 -9.52 10.25 12.90
CA GLN A 139 -9.48 11.17 14.04
C GLN A 139 -8.15 11.14 14.80
N SER A 140 -7.18 10.35 14.35
CA SER A 140 -5.90 10.20 15.04
C SER A 140 -4.84 11.20 14.56
N HIS A 141 -3.83 11.43 15.38
CA HIS A 141 -2.69 12.30 15.07
C HIS A 141 -1.37 11.51 15.01
N TYR A 142 -1.43 10.25 14.58
CA TYR A 142 -0.22 9.42 14.46
C TYR A 142 0.50 9.69 13.14
N PHE A 143 1.81 9.95 13.22
CA PHE A 143 2.66 10.13 12.04
C PHE A 143 3.38 8.83 11.59
N GLU A 144 3.23 7.77 12.39
CA GLU A 144 3.96 6.50 12.27
C GLU A 144 3.06 5.34 12.64
N LEU A 145 3.41 4.13 12.19
CA LEU A 145 2.71 2.91 12.58
C LEU A 145 2.78 2.70 14.08
N THR A 146 1.61 2.67 14.72
CA THR A 146 1.45 2.32 16.13
C THR A 146 1.82 0.84 16.35
N PRO A 147 2.01 0.40 17.61
CA PRO A 147 2.18 -1.02 17.91
C PRO A 147 1.03 -1.89 17.37
N HIS A 148 -0.19 -1.36 17.38
CA HIS A 148 -1.37 -2.02 16.82
C HIS A 148 -1.26 -2.18 15.29
N ASP A 149 -0.90 -1.12 14.57
CA ASP A 149 -0.74 -1.18 13.11
C ASP A 149 0.36 -2.16 12.70
N ARG A 150 1.49 -2.14 13.43
CA ARG A 150 2.60 -3.10 13.20
C ARG A 150 2.15 -4.54 13.42
N LEU A 151 1.26 -4.78 14.38
CA LEU A 151 0.69 -6.10 14.61
C LEU A 151 -0.23 -6.52 13.45
N MET A 152 -1.07 -5.61 12.96
CA MET A 152 -1.91 -5.86 11.79
C MET A 152 -1.08 -6.18 10.55
N VAL A 153 -0.01 -5.43 10.30
CA VAL A 153 0.92 -5.71 9.18
C VAL A 153 1.62 -7.05 9.37
N LYS A 154 2.11 -7.39 10.56
CA LYS A 154 2.72 -8.70 10.82
C LYS A 154 1.75 -9.85 10.57
N MET A 155 0.49 -9.68 11.01
CA MET A 155 -0.57 -10.65 10.81
C MET A 155 -0.93 -10.79 9.32
N LEU A 156 -1.03 -9.67 8.60
CA LEU A 156 -1.27 -9.61 7.15
C LEU A 156 -0.26 -10.44 6.35
N TYR A 157 1.00 -10.42 6.79
CA TYR A 157 2.11 -11.13 6.16
C TYR A 157 2.52 -12.42 6.90
N ASP A 158 1.66 -12.94 7.78
CA ASP A 158 1.88 -14.26 8.36
C ASP A 158 1.87 -15.32 7.24
N PRO A 159 2.79 -16.30 7.23
CA PRO A 159 2.89 -17.30 6.16
C PRO A 159 1.61 -18.11 5.90
N ARG A 160 0.68 -18.18 6.87
CA ARG A 160 -0.62 -18.83 6.74
C ARG A 160 -1.63 -18.00 5.95
N ILE A 161 -1.36 -16.71 5.74
CA ILE A 161 -2.17 -15.83 4.90
C ILE A 161 -1.50 -15.73 3.54
N THR A 162 -2.18 -16.27 2.53
CA THR A 162 -1.67 -16.28 1.17
C THR A 162 -2.43 -15.31 0.29
N VAL A 163 -1.76 -14.85 -0.76
CA VAL A 163 -2.33 -14.11 -1.88
C VAL A 163 -3.66 -14.68 -2.35
N GLY A 164 -4.67 -13.83 -2.53
CA GLY A 164 -5.96 -14.25 -3.09
C GLY A 164 -6.80 -15.13 -2.16
N MET A 165 -6.33 -15.37 -0.93
CA MET A 165 -7.04 -16.16 0.07
C MET A 165 -8.44 -15.57 0.32
N PRO A 166 -9.51 -16.39 0.33
CA PRO A 166 -10.85 -15.91 0.68
C PRO A 166 -10.87 -15.32 2.09
N ARG A 167 -11.61 -14.22 2.27
CA ARG A 167 -11.71 -13.48 3.53
C ARG A 167 -11.91 -14.38 4.76
N GLY A 168 -12.81 -15.36 4.69
CA GLY A 168 -13.09 -16.25 5.82
C GLY A 168 -11.89 -17.12 6.23
N GLN A 169 -11.06 -17.55 5.26
CA GLN A 169 -9.82 -18.27 5.55
C GLN A 169 -8.77 -17.34 6.15
N ALA A 170 -8.61 -16.14 5.58
CA ALA A 170 -7.66 -15.15 6.08
C ALA A 170 -7.96 -14.74 7.53
N ILE A 171 -9.25 -14.53 7.86
CA ILE A 171 -9.68 -14.23 9.24
C ILE A 171 -9.34 -15.37 10.19
N ARG A 172 -9.53 -16.64 9.79
CA ARG A 172 -9.16 -17.78 10.64
C ARG A 172 -7.66 -17.84 10.90
N SER A 173 -6.83 -17.66 9.86
CA SER A 173 -5.37 -17.60 10.00
C SER A 173 -4.93 -16.43 10.88
N ALA A 174 -5.52 -15.25 10.69
CA ALA A 174 -5.30 -14.07 11.51
C ALA A 174 -5.65 -14.30 12.99
N THR A 175 -6.81 -14.88 13.28
CA THR A 175 -7.23 -15.22 14.64
C THR A 175 -6.29 -16.24 15.29
N ALA A 176 -5.84 -17.24 14.54
CA ALA A 176 -4.87 -18.22 15.03
C ALA A 176 -3.54 -17.54 15.42
N PHE A 177 -3.02 -16.65 14.58
CA PHE A 177 -1.84 -15.83 14.86
C PHE A 177 -2.00 -15.00 16.15
N LEU A 178 -3.13 -14.32 16.31
CA LEU A 178 -3.39 -13.51 17.52
C LEU A 178 -3.46 -14.38 18.78
N ASN A 179 -4.08 -15.55 18.71
CA ASN A 179 -4.16 -16.47 19.83
C ASN A 179 -2.79 -17.01 20.26
N GLU A 180 -1.88 -17.25 19.31
CA GLU A 180 -0.49 -17.63 19.60
C GLU A 180 0.28 -16.51 20.28
N LEU A 181 0.13 -15.28 19.81
CA LEU A 181 0.78 -14.12 20.43
C LEU A 181 0.28 -13.88 21.86
N ARG A 182 -1.02 -14.05 22.13
CA ARG A 182 -1.59 -13.87 23.48
C ARG A 182 -1.09 -14.91 24.49
N ARG A 183 -0.55 -16.04 24.03
CA ARG A 183 -0.03 -17.12 24.88
C ARG A 183 1.45 -16.97 25.21
N ARG A 184 2.15 -15.99 24.62
CA ARG A 184 3.55 -15.66 24.91
C ARG A 184 3.62 -14.50 25.88
#